data_AF-A0A0K8UUA5-F1
#
_entry.id   AF-A0A0K8UUA5-F1
#
_cell.length_a   1.000
_cell.length_b   1.000
_cell.length_c   1.000
_cell.angle_alpha   90.00
_cell.angle_beta   90.00
_cell.angle_gamma   90.00
#
_symmetry.space_group_name_H-M   'P 1'
#
loop_
_entity.id
_entity.type
_entity.pdbx_description
1 polymer ?
#
loop_
_entity_poly.entity_id
_entity_poly.type
_entity_poly.pdbx_seq_one_letter_code
_entity_poly.pdbx_strand_id
1 'polypeptide(L)'
;MGGSGSVGSLAIQLLKSQNISVFATCSDNAIELVKNLGADYVFDYKSSAEFEALRNYGPFDIVLDCTGQGIELAKKLNFQFRQYITFSSPLLKNVDKFGISFGMLKNITHFIQANMKSLSRKGFLLKYGFFMPAPQGIELLTRLVNKNQVGSNGTSN
;
A
#
# COMPACT_ATOMS: atom_id res chain seq x y z
N MET A 1 3.21 -2.15 4.46
CA MET A 1 3.65 -1.26 5.55
C MET A 1 2.43 -0.72 6.28
N GLY A 2 2.43 -0.70 7.62
CA GLY A 2 1.32 -0.16 8.42
C GLY A 2 0.11 -1.10 8.51
N GLY A 3 0.34 -2.37 8.83
CA GLY A 3 -0.66 -3.45 8.81
C GLY A 3 -1.78 -3.33 9.85
N SER A 4 -1.55 -2.62 10.96
CA SER A 4 -2.55 -2.44 12.03
C SER A 4 -3.54 -1.31 11.77
N GLY A 5 -3.31 -0.45 10.76
CA GLY A 5 -4.24 0.61 10.38
C GLY A 5 -5.44 0.08 9.59
N SER A 6 -6.50 0.88 9.46
CA SER A 6 -7.75 0.50 8.78
C SER A 6 -7.56 0.00 7.34
N VAL A 7 -6.68 0.66 6.57
CA VAL A 7 -6.38 0.26 5.19
C VAL A 7 -5.46 -0.96 5.16
N GLY A 8 -4.48 -1.00 6.07
CA GLY A 8 -3.52 -2.10 6.16
C GLY A 8 -4.17 -3.42 6.54
N SER A 9 -5.08 -3.40 7.53
CA SER A 9 -5.76 -4.60 8.02
C SER A 9 -6.65 -5.23 6.95
N LEU A 10 -7.43 -4.40 6.24
CA LEU A 10 -8.24 -4.82 5.11
C LEU A 10 -7.38 -5.37 3.97
N ALA A 11 -6.27 -4.70 3.65
CA ALA A 11 -5.36 -5.15 2.60
C ALA A 11 -4.75 -6.52 2.90
N ILE A 12 -4.38 -6.80 4.15
CA ILE A 12 -3.88 -8.11 4.58
C ILE A 12 -4.93 -9.19 4.29
N GLN A 13 -6.14 -9.04 4.82
CA GLN A 13 -7.20 -10.03 4.65
C GLN A 13 -7.55 -10.25 3.18
N LEU A 14 -7.62 -9.17 2.39
CA LEU A 14 -7.90 -9.25 0.95
C LEU A 14 -6.80 -10.02 0.21
N LEU A 15 -5.53 -9.70 0.43
CA LEU A 15 -4.42 -10.41 -0.22
C LEU A 15 -4.38 -11.88 0.19
N LYS A 16 -4.62 -12.18 1.47
CA LYS A 16 -4.69 -13.56 1.96
C LYS A 16 -5.85 -14.34 1.33
N SER A 17 -7.00 -13.71 1.10
CA SER A 17 -8.13 -14.36 0.39
C SER A 17 -7.77 -14.78 -1.04
N GLN A 18 -6.72 -14.19 -1.62
CA GLN A 18 -6.20 -14.51 -2.95
C GLN A 18 -4.97 -15.44 -2.90
N ASN A 19 -4.68 -16.06 -1.73
CA ASN A 19 -3.52 -16.91 -1.50
C ASN A 19 -2.16 -16.22 -1.77
N ILE A 20 -2.09 -14.91 -1.56
CA ILE A 20 -0.84 -14.15 -1.67
C ILE A 20 -0.08 -14.22 -0.35
N SER A 21 1.26 -14.28 -0.41
CA SER A 21 2.12 -14.16 0.77
C SER A 21 2.20 -12.70 1.22
N VAL A 22 1.90 -12.45 2.49
CA VAL A 22 1.78 -11.10 3.05
C VAL A 22 2.78 -10.90 4.18
N PHE A 23 3.67 -9.94 3.98
CA PHE A 23 4.59 -9.42 4.98
C PHE A 23 4.06 -8.08 5.47
N ALA A 24 3.85 -7.93 6.77
CA ALA A 24 3.26 -6.75 7.38
C ALA A 24 4.21 -6.11 8.40
N THR A 25 4.12 -4.78 8.53
CA THR A 25 4.82 -4.04 9.58
C THR A 25 3.81 -3.34 10.47
N CYS A 26 4.00 -3.40 11.78
CA CYS A 26 3.17 -2.70 12.77
C CYS A 26 4.02 -2.37 14.00
N SER A 27 3.41 -1.73 15.00
CA SER A 27 4.04 -1.61 16.32
C SER A 27 3.92 -2.94 17.06
N ASP A 28 4.83 -3.20 17.99
CA ASP A 28 4.87 -4.41 18.82
C ASP A 28 3.50 -4.81 19.41
N ASN A 29 2.79 -3.85 20.00
CA ASN A 29 1.46 -4.07 20.61
C ASN A 29 0.35 -4.52 19.64
N ALA A 30 0.58 -4.48 18.32
CA ALA A 30 -0.38 -4.90 17.31
C ALA A 30 0.06 -6.15 16.54
N ILE A 31 1.18 -6.78 16.91
CA ILE A 31 1.70 -7.96 16.20
C ILE A 31 0.69 -9.10 16.20
N GLU A 32 0.09 -9.42 17.36
CA GLU A 32 -0.87 -10.52 17.48
C GLU A 32 -2.12 -10.26 16.62
N LEU A 33 -2.65 -9.04 16.64
CA LEU A 33 -3.75 -8.62 15.78
C LEU A 33 -3.41 -8.86 14.31
N VAL A 34 -2.25 -8.38 13.86
CA VAL A 34 -1.84 -8.47 12.44
C VAL A 34 -1.59 -9.91 12.00
N LYS A 35 -1.09 -10.78 12.89
CA LYS A 35 -1.01 -12.23 12.65
C LYS A 35 -2.39 -12.86 12.51
N ASN A 36 -3.34 -12.50 13.39
CA ASN A 36 -4.72 -13.00 13.34
C ASN A 36 -5.48 -12.56 12.08
N LEU A 37 -5.08 -11.45 11.45
CA LEU A 37 -5.58 -11.03 10.14
C LEU A 37 -5.06 -11.91 8.98
N GLY A 38 -4.05 -12.76 9.24
CA GLY A 38 -3.51 -13.72 8.30
C GLY A 38 -2.16 -13.36 7.69
N ALA A 39 -1.47 -12.32 8.18
CA ALA A 39 -0.12 -12.02 7.72
C ALA A 39 0.85 -13.19 8.03
N ASP A 40 1.64 -13.61 7.04
CA ASP A 40 2.57 -14.72 7.18
C ASP A 40 3.77 -14.34 8.05
N TYR A 41 4.21 -13.08 7.91
CA TYR A 41 5.28 -12.51 8.71
C TYR A 41 4.94 -11.09 9.15
N VAL A 42 5.20 -10.78 10.41
CA VAL A 42 4.93 -9.48 11.02
C VAL A 42 6.19 -8.97 11.69
N PHE A 43 6.57 -7.73 11.39
CA PHE A 43 7.79 -7.08 11.87
C PHE A 43 7.44 -5.81 12.64
N ASP A 44 8.12 -5.57 13.77
CA ASP A 44 8.05 -4.28 14.43
C ASP A 44 8.82 -3.24 13.62
N TYR A 45 8.15 -2.19 13.13
CA TYR A 45 8.81 -1.13 12.39
C TYR A 45 9.78 -0.30 13.25
N LYS A 46 9.70 -0.37 14.59
CA LYS A 46 10.65 0.28 15.50
C LYS A 46 11.95 -0.52 15.65
N SER A 47 11.92 -1.80 15.28
CA SER A 47 13.07 -2.70 15.34
C SER A 47 13.86 -2.63 14.04
N SER A 48 14.95 -1.86 14.04
CA SER A 48 15.81 -1.70 12.85
C SER A 48 16.39 -3.03 12.37
N ALA A 49 16.71 -3.96 13.29
CA ALA A 49 17.23 -5.28 12.96
C ALA A 49 16.20 -6.15 12.21
N GLU A 50 14.94 -6.12 12.63
CA GLU A 50 13.84 -6.81 11.94
C GLU A 50 13.57 -6.20 10.57
N PHE A 51 13.65 -4.87 10.47
CA PHE A 51 13.48 -4.19 9.20
C PHE A 51 14.58 -4.54 8.20
N GLU A 52 15.84 -4.64 8.66
CA GLU A 52 16.96 -5.14 7.84
C GLU A 52 16.75 -6.60 7.41
N ALA A 53 16.16 -7.44 8.25
CA ALA A 53 15.90 -8.84 7.91
C ALA A 53 14.96 -9.00 6.70
N LEU A 54 14.08 -8.02 6.41
CA LEU A 54 13.21 -8.03 5.22
C LEU A 54 13.98 -8.18 3.92
N ARG A 55 15.24 -7.70 3.86
CA ARG A 55 16.09 -7.83 2.66
C ARG A 55 16.33 -9.27 2.24
N ASN A 56 16.29 -10.21 3.20
CA ASN A 56 16.56 -11.62 2.96
C ASN A 56 15.35 -12.35 2.36
N TYR A 57 14.16 -11.74 2.42
CA TYR A 57 12.92 -12.29 1.87
C TYR A 57 12.56 -11.73 0.49
N GLY A 58 13.28 -10.70 0.03
CA GLY A 58 13.08 -10.12 -1.28
C GLY A 58 13.58 -11.02 -2.42
N PRO A 59 13.32 -10.63 -3.69
CA PRO A 59 12.64 -9.41 -4.10
C PRO A 59 11.11 -9.49 -3.91
N PHE A 60 10.51 -8.39 -3.45
CA PHE A 60 9.05 -8.29 -3.32
C PHE A 60 8.39 -7.83 -4.63
N ASP A 61 7.21 -8.34 -4.95
CA ASP A 61 6.47 -7.84 -6.11
C ASP A 61 5.87 -6.46 -5.84
N ILE A 62 5.27 -6.27 -4.66
CA ILE A 62 4.56 -5.03 -4.30
C ILE A 62 4.93 -4.61 -2.88
N VAL A 63 5.22 -3.33 -2.70
CA VAL A 63 5.20 -2.65 -1.41
C VAL A 63 3.96 -1.76 -1.36
N LEU A 64 3.05 -2.07 -0.44
CA LEU A 64 1.88 -1.24 -0.15
C LEU A 64 2.15 -0.38 1.10
N ASP A 65 2.19 0.93 0.92
CA ASP A 65 2.37 1.93 1.98
C ASP A 65 1.05 2.51 2.46
N CYS A 66 0.60 2.01 3.61
CA CYS A 66 -0.55 2.51 4.35
C CYS A 66 -0.15 3.48 5.48
N THR A 67 1.13 3.84 5.61
CA THR A 67 1.64 4.72 6.69
C THR A 67 1.62 6.20 6.33
N GLY A 68 1.45 6.50 5.04
CA GLY A 68 1.41 7.86 4.51
C GLY A 68 2.75 8.57 4.42
N GLN A 69 3.86 7.84 4.59
CA GLN A 69 5.20 8.36 4.42
C GLN A 69 5.57 8.60 2.94
N GLY A 70 4.87 7.94 2.01
CA GLY A 70 4.98 8.21 0.59
C GLY A 70 6.35 7.87 0.03
N ILE A 71 6.84 8.69 -0.91
CA ILE A 71 8.08 8.45 -1.65
C ILE A 71 9.32 8.46 -0.74
N GLU A 72 9.29 9.20 0.37
CA GLU A 72 10.44 9.28 1.28
C GLU A 72 10.72 7.96 2.00
N LEU A 73 9.67 7.19 2.32
CA LEU A 73 9.85 5.83 2.83
C LEU A 73 10.42 4.92 1.75
N ALA A 74 9.89 4.98 0.52
CA ALA A 74 10.36 4.14 -0.59
C ALA A 74 11.88 4.25 -0.83
N LYS A 75 12.45 5.46 -0.70
CA LYS A 75 13.90 5.71 -0.83
C LYS A 75 14.74 5.12 0.30
N LYS A 76 14.14 4.94 1.48
CA LYS A 76 14.81 4.39 2.68
C LYS A 76 14.73 2.86 2.75
N LEU A 77 13.88 2.24 1.93
CA LEU A 77 13.80 0.78 1.85
C LEU A 77 15.11 0.24 1.25
N ASN A 78 15.74 -0.64 1.99
CA ASN A 78 17.02 -1.28 1.67
C ASN A 78 16.84 -2.66 1.01
N PHE A 79 15.61 -3.03 0.65
CA PHE A 79 15.27 -4.30 0.02
C PHE A 79 14.69 -4.07 -1.37
N GLN A 80 14.81 -5.09 -2.23
CA GLN A 80 14.35 -5.00 -3.61
C GLN A 80 12.84 -5.18 -3.72
N PHE A 81 12.18 -4.35 -4.53
CA PHE A 81 10.77 -4.48 -4.88
C PHE A 81 10.47 -4.04 -6.32
N ARG A 82 9.43 -4.61 -6.95
CA ARG A 82 9.05 -4.24 -8.34
C ARG A 82 8.14 -3.02 -8.40
N GLN A 83 7.18 -2.89 -7.49
CA GLN A 83 6.21 -1.81 -7.48
C GLN A 83 6.01 -1.24 -6.08
N TYR A 84 5.93 0.10 -5.98
CA TYR A 84 5.58 0.80 -4.76
C TYR A 84 4.23 1.51 -4.93
N ILE A 85 3.29 1.22 -4.03
CA ILE A 85 1.93 1.77 -4.03
C ILE A 85 1.75 2.53 -2.71
N THR A 86 1.35 3.80 -2.76
CA THR A 86 1.10 4.61 -1.56
C THR A 86 -0.15 5.47 -1.73
N PHE A 87 -0.89 5.65 -0.64
CA PHE A 87 -2.03 6.56 -0.58
C PHE A 87 -1.62 8.02 -0.31
N SER A 88 -0.34 8.28 -0.02
CA SER A 88 0.18 9.64 0.21
C SER A 88 1.03 10.13 -0.95
N SER A 89 0.45 10.13 -2.14
CA SER A 89 1.05 10.75 -3.31
C SER A 89 0.87 12.28 -3.28
N PRO A 90 1.87 13.09 -3.67
CA PRO A 90 1.69 14.53 -3.89
C PRO A 90 0.51 14.86 -4.82
N LEU A 91 0.17 13.93 -5.71
CA LEU A 91 -1.02 13.98 -6.56
C LEU A 91 -2.34 14.04 -5.79
N LEU A 92 -2.50 13.16 -4.81
CA LEU A 92 -3.70 13.05 -4.00
C LEU A 92 -3.88 14.31 -3.13
N LYS A 93 -2.78 14.84 -2.56
CA LYS A 93 -2.80 16.12 -1.85
C LYS A 93 -3.31 17.28 -2.72
N ASN A 94 -2.99 17.29 -4.01
CA ASN A 94 -3.48 18.31 -4.95
C ASN A 94 -4.95 18.09 -5.34
N VAL A 95 -5.39 16.84 -5.47
CA VAL A 95 -6.81 16.50 -5.74
C VAL A 95 -7.69 16.86 -4.54
N ASP A 96 -7.26 16.54 -3.32
CA ASP A 96 -7.96 16.89 -2.08
C ASP A 96 -8.06 18.40 -1.89
N LYS A 97 -7.01 19.15 -2.25
CA LYS A 97 -6.96 20.61 -2.05
C LYS A 97 -7.72 21.41 -3.12
N PHE A 98 -7.78 20.95 -4.35
CA PHE A 98 -8.31 21.72 -5.49
C PHE A 98 -9.56 21.09 -6.13
N GLY A 99 -10.06 19.99 -5.59
CA GLY A 99 -11.16 19.22 -6.16
C GLY A 99 -10.74 18.41 -7.38
N ILE A 100 -11.57 17.42 -7.74
CA ILE A 100 -11.29 16.45 -8.80
C ILE A 100 -11.02 17.14 -10.13
N SER A 101 -11.81 18.14 -10.53
CA SER A 101 -11.68 18.78 -11.85
C SER A 101 -10.43 19.66 -11.98
N PHE A 102 -10.20 20.57 -11.03
CA PHE A 102 -9.11 21.55 -11.11
C PHE A 102 -7.76 20.97 -10.66
N GLY A 103 -7.77 20.10 -9.64
CA GLY A 103 -6.59 19.37 -9.19
C GLY A 103 -6.07 18.40 -10.26
N MET A 104 -6.96 17.70 -10.98
CA MET A 104 -6.58 16.77 -12.04
C MET A 104 -5.99 17.48 -13.26
N LEU A 105 -6.57 18.61 -13.70
CA LEU A 105 -6.03 19.37 -14.84
C LEU A 105 -4.63 19.95 -14.57
N LYS A 106 -4.42 20.51 -13.38
CA LYS A 106 -3.12 21.06 -12.96
C LYS A 106 -2.05 19.98 -12.79
N ASN A 107 -2.45 18.80 -12.35
CA ASN A 107 -1.55 17.66 -12.27
C ASN A 107 -1.18 17.16 -13.68
N ILE A 108 -2.14 16.95 -14.59
CA ILE A 108 -1.89 16.48 -15.97
C ILE A 108 -0.80 17.31 -16.67
N THR A 109 -0.86 18.64 -16.59
CA THR A 109 0.13 19.52 -17.24
C THR A 109 1.53 19.38 -16.62
N HIS A 110 1.62 19.25 -15.30
CA HIS A 110 2.89 19.02 -14.61
C HIS A 110 3.47 17.63 -14.94
N PHE A 111 2.64 16.59 -15.08
CA PHE A 111 3.10 15.22 -15.38
C PHE A 111 3.52 15.04 -16.83
N ILE A 112 2.82 15.63 -17.79
CA ILE A 112 3.27 15.61 -19.20
C ILE A 112 4.68 16.21 -19.29
N GLN A 113 4.91 17.34 -18.60
CA GLN A 113 6.22 17.99 -18.61
C GLN A 113 7.32 17.19 -17.89
N ALA A 114 6.99 16.54 -16.77
CA ALA A 114 7.93 15.71 -16.00
C ALA A 114 8.27 14.40 -16.74
N ASN A 115 7.29 13.76 -17.37
CA ASN A 115 7.50 12.55 -18.17
C ASN A 115 8.32 12.85 -19.43
N MET A 116 8.05 13.96 -20.13
CA MET A 116 8.87 14.37 -21.29
C MET A 116 10.36 14.55 -20.93
N LYS A 117 10.65 15.18 -19.79
CA LYS A 117 12.04 15.38 -19.33
C LYS A 117 12.69 14.11 -18.75
N SER A 118 11.90 13.20 -18.18
CA SER A 118 12.40 11.96 -17.57
C SER A 118 12.66 10.85 -18.61
N LEU A 119 11.77 10.70 -19.61
CA LEU A 119 11.99 9.80 -20.75
C LEU A 119 13.26 10.15 -21.52
N SER A 120 13.53 11.45 -21.68
CA SER A 120 14.71 11.93 -22.40
C SER A 120 16.05 11.69 -21.67
N ARG A 121 16.04 11.43 -20.35
CA ARG A 121 17.29 11.36 -19.54
C ARG A 121 17.59 10.02 -18.88
N LYS A 122 16.60 9.20 -18.49
CA LYS A 122 16.86 8.02 -17.63
C LYS A 122 16.01 6.77 -17.87
N GLY A 123 15.12 6.75 -18.87
CA GLY A 123 14.48 5.52 -19.34
C GLY A 123 13.51 4.80 -18.37
N PHE A 124 12.97 5.48 -17.36
CA PHE A 124 11.93 4.90 -16.48
C PHE A 124 10.57 5.58 -16.69
N LEU A 125 9.50 4.77 -16.74
CA LEU A 125 8.10 5.22 -16.88
C LEU A 125 7.44 5.34 -15.50
N LEU A 126 7.15 6.58 -15.09
CA LEU A 126 6.24 6.83 -13.97
C LEU A 126 4.82 6.44 -14.38
N LYS A 127 4.33 5.32 -13.85
CA LYS A 127 2.94 4.87 -13.98
C LYS A 127 2.11 5.42 -12.82
N TYR A 128 1.04 6.16 -13.12
CA TYR A 128 0.10 6.64 -12.11
C TYR A 128 -1.13 5.75 -12.06
N GLY A 129 -1.55 5.39 -10.85
CA GLY A 129 -2.84 4.76 -10.59
C GLY A 129 -3.91 5.82 -10.30
N PHE A 130 -5.09 5.69 -10.91
CA PHE A 130 -6.26 6.50 -10.62
C PHE A 130 -7.22 5.71 -9.72
N PHE A 131 -7.86 6.37 -8.75
CA PHE A 131 -8.94 5.78 -7.96
C PHE A 131 -10.27 6.08 -8.66
N MET A 132 -10.98 5.04 -9.07
CA MET A 132 -12.33 5.13 -9.59
C MET A 132 -13.23 4.19 -8.77
N PRO A 133 -14.53 4.51 -8.61
CA PRO A 133 -15.49 3.54 -8.13
C PRO A 133 -15.39 2.28 -9.00
N ALA A 134 -15.03 1.16 -8.38
CA ALA A 134 -14.90 -0.12 -9.05
C ALA A 134 -16.03 -1.04 -8.56
N PRO A 135 -17.16 -1.13 -9.27
CA PRO A 135 -18.29 -1.98 -8.86
C PRO A 135 -17.87 -3.42 -8.62
N GLN A 136 -16.92 -3.93 -9.42
CA GLN A 136 -16.35 -5.27 -9.26
C GLN A 136 -15.56 -5.39 -7.95
N GLY A 137 -14.89 -4.32 -7.50
CA GLY A 137 -14.21 -4.28 -6.22
C GLY A 137 -15.18 -4.34 -5.04
N ILE A 138 -16.33 -3.65 -5.14
CA ILE A 138 -17.40 -3.73 -4.14
C ILE A 138 -18.00 -5.13 -4.10
N GLU A 139 -18.31 -5.73 -5.25
CA GLU A 139 -18.85 -7.09 -5.30
C GLU A 139 -17.86 -8.12 -4.72
N LEU A 140 -16.57 -7.97 -5.01
CA LEU A 140 -15.52 -8.77 -4.40
C LEU A 140 -15.53 -8.63 -2.88
N LEU A 141 -15.54 -7.41 -2.35
CA LEU A 141 -15.61 -7.17 -0.91
C LEU A 141 -16.86 -7.80 -0.29
N THR A 142 -18.04 -7.62 -0.89
CA THR A 142 -19.29 -8.25 -0.43
C THR A 142 -19.17 -9.77 -0.41
N ARG A 143 -18.60 -10.37 -1.47
CA ARG A 143 -18.38 -11.82 -1.55
C ARG A 143 -17.44 -12.32 -0.46
N LEU A 144 -16.35 -11.59 -0.19
CA LEU A 144 -15.37 -11.95 0.84
C LEU A 144 -15.97 -11.84 2.24
N VAL A 145 -16.77 -10.81 2.50
CA VAL A 145 -17.51 -10.65 3.76
C VAL A 145 -18.50 -11.79 3.96
N ASN A 146 -19.30 -12.12 2.93
CA ASN A 146 -20.27 -13.21 3.01
C ASN A 146 -19.62 -14.59 3.23
N LYS A 147 -18.35 -14.75 2.82
CA LYS A 147 -17.54 -15.97 3.05
C LYS A 147 -16.77 -15.94 4.38
N ASN A 148 -16.95 -14.91 5.22
CA ASN A 148 -16.18 -14.68 6.45
C ASN A 148 -14.66 -14.64 6.22
N GLN A 149 -14.22 -14.19 5.04
CA GLN A 149 -12.80 -14.06 4.68
C GLN A 149 -12.25 -12.66 4.97
N VAL A 150 -13.13 -11.66 5.03
CA VAL A 150 -12.82 -10.27 5.35
C VAL A 150 -13.87 -9.78 6.36
N GLY A 151 -13.44 -9.18 7.47
CA GLY A 151 -14.34 -8.77 8.56
C GLY A 151 -13.65 -8.68 9.92
N SER A 152 -14.35 -8.11 10.90
CA SER A 152 -13.88 -7.99 12.28
C SER A 152 -13.82 -9.37 12.94
N ASN A 153 -12.66 -10.02 12.92
CA ASN A 153 -12.34 -11.09 13.88
C ASN A 153 -11.88 -10.43 15.20
N GLY A 154 -12.75 -9.63 15.79
CA GLY A 154 -12.43 -8.77 16.92
C GLY A 154 -13.66 -8.31 17.68
N THR A 155 -14.54 -9.22 18.07
CA THR A 155 -15.29 -9.20 19.35
C THR A 155 -15.91 -10.58 19.57
N SER A 156 -15.14 -11.45 20.23
CA SER A 156 -15.66 -12.58 21.02
C SER A 156 -15.16 -12.37 22.44
N ASN A 157 -15.92 -11.58 23.21
CA ASN A 157 -16.12 -11.56 24.66
C ASN A 157 -16.52 -10.15 25.11
#